data_AF-Q947L0-F1
#
_entry.id   AF-Q947L0-F1
#
_cell.length_a   1.000
_cell.length_b   1.000
_cell.length_c   1.000
_cell.angle_alpha   90.00
_cell.angle_beta   90.00
_cell.angle_gamma   90.00
#
_symmetry.space_group_name_H-M   'P 1'
#
loop_
_entity.id
_entity.type
_entity.pdbx_description
1 polymer ?
#
loop_
_entity_poly.entity_id
_entity_poly.type
_entity_poly.pdbx_seq_one_letter_code
_entity_poly.pdbx_strand_id
1 'polypeptide(L)'
;QITSTGTKKGELFLADVSTKLTNKNITTDVKVDTNSNLFTTITVDEPAPGLKAIFSFRVPDQRSGKVELQYLHEYAGISTSLGLTANPIVN
;
A
#
# COMPACT_ATOMS: atom_id res chain seq x y z
N GLN A 1 -6.74 -13.43 -2.37
CA GLN A 1 -5.70 -14.39 -1.94
C GLN A 1 -5.22 -14.02 -0.56
N ILE A 2 -5.16 -14.98 0.35
CA ILE A 2 -4.57 -14.81 1.68
C ILE A 2 -3.32 -15.70 1.70
N THR A 3 -2.18 -15.11 2.03
CA THR A 3 -0.88 -15.75 2.09
C THR A 3 -0.32 -15.55 3.49
N SER A 4 -0.23 -16.63 4.25
CA SER A 4 0.41 -16.64 5.56
C SER A 4 1.79 -17.27 5.43
N THR A 5 2.81 -16.58 5.91
CA THR A 5 4.21 -17.04 5.90
C THR A 5 4.76 -16.98 7.30
N GLY A 6 5.19 -18.13 7.83
CA GLY A 6 5.91 -18.22 9.10
C GLY A 6 7.39 -18.52 8.82
N THR A 7 8.27 -17.61 9.22
CA THR A 7 9.72 -17.80 9.12
C THR A 7 10.31 -17.90 10.52
N LYS A 8 11.02 -19.00 10.79
CA LYS A 8 11.76 -19.19 12.04
C LYS A 8 13.24 -18.86 11.80
N LYS A 9 13.74 -17.78 12.42
CA LYS A 9 15.16 -17.39 12.35
C LYS A 9 15.76 -17.45 13.76
N GLY A 10 16.36 -18.59 14.10
CA GLY A 10 16.88 -18.84 15.45
C GLY A 10 15.76 -19.06 16.47
N GLU A 11 15.76 -18.27 17.55
CA GLU A 11 14.68 -18.23 18.56
C GLU A 11 13.52 -17.29 18.18
N LEU A 12 13.68 -16.47 17.14
CA LEU A 12 12.66 -15.52 16.71
C LEU A 12 11.68 -16.19 15.74
N PHE A 13 10.40 -16.21 16.11
CA PHE A 13 9.30 -16.60 15.24
C PHE A 13 8.69 -15.34 14.62
N LEU A 14 8.86 -15.19 13.31
CA LEU A 14 8.21 -14.13 12.54
C LEU A 14 7.09 -14.74 11.72
N ALA A 15 5.87 -14.29 11.95
CA ALA A 15 4.71 -14.60 11.14
C ALA A 15 4.24 -13.33 10.43
N ASP A 16 4.11 -13.43 9.11
CA ASP A 16 3.55 -12.41 8.25
C ASP A 16 2.29 -12.97 7.59
N VAL A 17 1.20 -12.22 7.67
CA VAL A 17 -0.05 -12.52 6.95
C VAL A 17 -0.28 -11.41 5.95
N SER A 18 -0.30 -11.73 4.67
CA SER A 18 -0.65 -10.81 3.60
C SER A 18 -1.93 -11.26 2.92
N THR A 19 -2.80 -10.33 2.62
CA THR A 19 -4.08 -10.56 1.96
C THR A 19 -4.16 -9.62 0.78
N LYS A 20 -4.19 -10.16 -0.43
CA LYS A 20 -4.35 -9.40 -1.66
C LYS A 20 -5.70 -9.71 -2.28
N LEU A 21 -6.54 -8.70 -2.45
CA LEU A 21 -7.81 -8.80 -3.15
C LEU A 21 -7.76 -7.90 -4.38
N THR A 22 -7.73 -8.52 -5.56
CA THR A 22 -7.85 -7.78 -6.83
C THR A 22 -9.24 -8.01 -7.41
N ASN A 23 -9.96 -6.94 -7.66
CA ASN A 23 -11.26 -6.92 -8.32
C ASN A 23 -11.23 -5.92 -9.47
N LYS A 24 -11.22 -6.45 -10.70
CA LYS A 24 -11.11 -5.65 -11.94
C LYS A 24 -9.92 -4.69 -11.88
N ASN A 25 -10.21 -3.42 -11.62
CA ASN A 25 -9.31 -2.28 -11.63
C ASN A 25 -8.85 -1.89 -10.23
N ILE A 26 -9.34 -2.55 -9.18
CA ILE A 26 -9.06 -2.20 -7.78
C ILE A 26 -8.34 -3.36 -7.13
N THR A 27 -7.16 -3.09 -6.58
CA THR A 27 -6.38 -4.03 -5.77
C THR A 27 -6.31 -3.51 -4.34
N THR A 28 -6.72 -4.32 -3.39
CA THR A 28 -6.62 -4.05 -1.96
C THR A 28 -5.65 -5.07 -1.35
N ASP A 29 -4.51 -4.60 -0.91
CA ASP A 29 -3.48 -5.35 -0.21
C ASP A 29 -3.51 -5.01 1.28
N VAL A 30 -3.57 -6.01 2.13
CA VAL A 30 -3.53 -5.87 3.59
C VAL A 30 -2.43 -6.79 4.11
N LYS A 31 -1.42 -6.24 4.76
CA LYS A 31 -0.31 -6.98 5.36
C LYS A 31 -0.29 -6.77 6.87
N VAL A 32 -0.18 -7.87 7.61
CA VAL A 32 -0.06 -7.91 9.07
C VAL A 32 1.24 -8.61 9.40
N ASP A 33 2.09 -7.93 10.15
CA ASP A 33 3.35 -8.46 10.67
C ASP A 33 3.18 -8.77 12.18
N THR A 34 3.95 -9.74 12.69
CA THR A 34 4.06 -10.08 14.12
C THR A 34 4.37 -8.86 15.01
N ASN A 35 5.00 -7.83 14.45
CA ASN A 35 5.26 -6.56 15.15
C ASN A 35 4.01 -5.66 15.34
N SER A 36 2.79 -6.22 15.27
CA SER A 36 1.52 -5.49 15.35
C SER A 36 1.38 -4.37 14.33
N ASN A 37 2.06 -4.50 13.19
CA ASN A 37 1.97 -3.53 12.09
C ASN A 37 0.99 -4.04 11.05
N LEU A 38 -0.11 -3.32 10.88
CA LEU A 38 -1.11 -3.52 9.85
C LEU A 38 -0.87 -2.48 8.75
N PHE A 39 -0.37 -2.91 7.61
CA PHE A 39 -0.27 -2.11 6.40
C PHE A 39 -1.46 -2.40 5.50
N THR A 40 -2.14 -1.37 5.04
CA THR A 40 -3.20 -1.51 4.04
C THR A 40 -2.88 -0.61 2.88
N THR A 41 -2.87 -1.18 1.69
CA THR A 41 -2.60 -0.51 0.43
C THR A 41 -3.76 -0.76 -0.52
N ILE A 42 -4.39 0.31 -1.00
CA ILE A 42 -5.48 0.27 -1.97
C ILE A 42 -4.95 0.90 -3.24
N THR A 43 -4.78 0.09 -4.27
CA THR A 43 -4.39 0.52 -5.61
C THR A 43 -5.62 0.52 -6.51
N VAL A 44 -5.92 1.63 -7.15
CA VAL A 44 -6.93 1.77 -8.19
C VAL A 44 -6.20 2.02 -9.50
N ASP A 45 -6.19 1.00 -10.35
CA ASP A 45 -5.58 1.01 -11.68
C ASP A 45 -6.60 1.50 -12.71
N GLU A 46 -6.21 2.43 -13.55
CA GLU A 46 -7.06 2.99 -14.62
C GLU A 46 -8.47 3.45 -14.19
N PRO A 47 -8.64 4.29 -13.15
CA PRO A 47 -9.92 4.97 -12.94
C PRO A 47 -10.25 5.94 -14.11
N ALA A 48 -9.23 6.36 -14.84
CA ALA A 48 -9.30 7.05 -16.13
C ALA A 48 -8.13 6.56 -17.01
N PRO A 49 -8.15 6.74 -18.35
CA PRO A 49 -7.07 6.29 -19.23
C PRO A 49 -5.72 6.84 -18.76
N GLY A 50 -4.80 5.94 -18.40
CA GLY A 50 -3.48 6.31 -17.90
C GLY A 50 -3.38 6.67 -16.41
N LEU A 51 -4.48 6.74 -15.67
CA LEU A 51 -4.45 7.09 -14.24
C LEU A 51 -4.23 5.85 -13.37
N LYS A 52 -3.53 6.00 -12.25
CA LYS A 52 -3.30 4.98 -11.23
C LYS A 52 -3.21 5.66 -9.88
N ALA A 53 -4.12 5.34 -8.97
CA ALA A 53 -4.12 5.86 -7.61
C ALA A 53 -3.67 4.76 -6.65
N ILE A 54 -2.83 5.10 -5.67
CA ILE A 54 -2.33 4.18 -4.65
C ILE A 54 -2.48 4.88 -3.30
N PHE A 55 -3.31 4.33 -2.44
CA PHE A 55 -3.47 4.77 -1.06
C PHE A 55 -2.77 3.75 -0.19
N SER A 56 -1.88 4.17 0.70
CA SER A 56 -1.26 3.28 1.67
C SER A 56 -1.37 3.88 3.06
N PHE A 57 -1.67 3.06 4.04
CA PHE A 57 -1.71 3.46 5.44
C PHE A 57 -1.19 2.34 6.32
N ARG A 58 -0.51 2.74 7.40
CA ARG A 58 -0.01 1.84 8.43
C ARG A 58 -0.81 2.06 9.70
N VAL A 59 -1.10 1.00 10.43
CA VAL A 59 -1.77 1.00 11.73
C VAL A 59 -0.91 0.16 12.67
N PRO A 60 -0.67 0.57 13.94
CA PRO A 60 -1.30 1.67 14.68
C PRO A 60 -0.77 3.07 14.34
N ASP A 61 0.30 3.17 13.56
CA ASP A 61 0.87 4.46 13.15
C ASP A 61 0.07 5.12 12.02
N GLN A 62 -1.12 5.60 12.37
CA GLN A 62 -2.08 6.26 11.46
C GLN A 62 -1.51 7.54 10.80
N ARG A 63 -0.37 8.05 11.29
CA ARG A 63 0.36 9.19 10.71
C ARG A 63 1.21 8.79 9.50
N SER A 64 1.35 7.50 9.19
CA SER A 64 2.11 7.05 8.02
C SER A 64 1.25 6.86 6.78
N GLY A 65 0.08 7.51 6.72
CA GLY A 65 -0.75 7.53 5.52
C GLY A 65 0.02 8.16 4.35
N LYS A 66 -0.03 7.56 3.18
CA LYS A 66 0.51 8.09 1.93
C LYS A 66 -0.51 7.91 0.83
N VAL A 67 -0.64 8.91 -0.01
CA VAL A 67 -1.47 8.87 -1.20
C VAL A 67 -0.56 9.18 -2.38
N GLU A 68 -0.51 8.27 -3.34
CA GLU A 68 0.20 8.45 -4.58
C GLU A 68 -0.82 8.42 -5.72
N LEU A 69 -0.70 9.37 -6.64
CA LEU A 69 -1.51 9.45 -7.83
C LEU A 69 -0.57 9.58 -9.02
N GLN A 70 -0.54 8.55 -9.85
CA GLN A 70 0.28 8.44 -11.04
C GLN A 70 -0.62 8.56 -12.26
N TYR A 71 -0.31 9.47 -13.17
CA TYR A 71 -1.02 9.67 -14.42
C TYR A 71 -0.05 9.55 -15.57
N LEU A 72 -0.14 8.47 -16.33
CA LEU A 72 0.66 8.16 -17.50
C LEU A 72 -0.16 8.43 -18.76
N HIS A 73 0.13 9.54 -19.43
CA HIS A 73 -0.34 9.79 -20.79
C HIS A 73 0.71 9.27 -21.79
N GLU A 74 0.29 9.02 -23.03
CA GLU A 74 1.10 8.38 -24.10
C GLU A 74 2.48 9.04 -24.34
N TYR A 75 2.67 10.28 -23.87
CA TYR A 75 3.91 11.07 -23.98
C TYR A 75 4.47 11.64 -22.66
N ALA A 76 3.76 11.51 -21.52
CA ALA A 76 4.20 12.10 -20.25
C ALA A 76 3.58 11.40 -19.04
N GLY A 77 4.40 11.11 -18.02
CA GLY A 77 3.96 10.59 -16.73
C GLY A 77 4.06 11.65 -15.64
N ILE A 78 2.94 11.95 -14.98
CA ILE A 78 2.89 12.79 -13.78
C ILE A 78 2.66 11.87 -12.59
N SER A 79 3.62 11.81 -11.66
CA SER A 79 3.43 11.17 -10.36
C SER A 79 3.35 12.24 -9.29
N THR A 80 2.29 12.22 -8.50
CA THR A 80 2.13 13.07 -7.32
C THR A 80 2.08 12.16 -6.10
N SER A 81 2.80 12.52 -5.04
CA SER A 81 2.77 11.77 -3.78
C SER A 81 2.57 12.73 -2.62
N LEU A 82 1.60 12.42 -1.76
CA LEU A 82 1.27 13.18 -0.56
C LEU A 82 1.41 12.26 0.64
N GLY A 83 2.35 12.58 1.52
CA GLY A 83 2.43 11.96 2.84
C GLY A 83 1.43 12.63 3.79
N LEU A 84 0.41 11.89 4.25
CA LEU A 84 -0.52 12.27 5.32
C LEU A 84 0.12 12.14 6.71
N THR A 85 1.38 12.54 6.84
CA THR A 85 2.08 12.57 8.13
C THR A 85 1.82 13.89 8.83
N ALA A 86 2.06 13.95 10.14
CA ALA A 86 1.89 15.16 10.93
C ALA A 86 2.70 16.36 10.36
N ASN A 87 3.68 16.11 9.50
CA ASN A 87 4.27 17.08 8.60
C ASN A 87 3.86 16.71 7.15
N PRO A 88 3.00 17.48 6.48
CA PRO A 88 2.66 17.20 5.09
C PRO A 88 3.91 17.41 4.24
N ILE A 89 4.48 16.31 3.74
CA ILE A 89 5.60 16.35 2.79
C ILE A 89 4.98 16.20 1.41
N VAL A 90 5.20 17.20 0.56
CA VAL A 90 4.79 17.24 -0.84
C VAL A 90 6.04 17.10 -1.69
N ASN A 91 6.10 16.07 -2.54
CA ASN A 91 7.17 15.80 -3.51
C ASN A 91 6.58 15.75 -4.91
#